data_AF-A0A535EUD8-F1
#
_entry.id   AF-A0A535EUD8-F1
#
_cell.length_a   1.000
_cell.length_b   1.000
_cell.length_c   1.000
_cell.angle_alpha   90.00
_cell.angle_beta   90.00
_cell.angle_gamma   90.00
#
_symmetry.space_group_name_H-M   'P 1'
#
loop_
_entity.id
_entity.type
_entity.pdbx_description
1 polymer ?
#
loop_
_entity_poly.entity_id
_entity_poly.type
_entity_poly.pdbx_seq_one_letter_code
_entity_poly.pdbx_strand_id
1 'polypeptide(L)'
;MADHRQVVLDTIRDNGPVRLSEIERLTGLGRTTVAGLVNDLRTQGAVVTAVERRQSPAGTGRRPIHARLNPDLARVVGIQFEHTLVRAAITDLGLNPLAERDITMRVADDPLGAMTAAIDLVDTMIRSIDLPRRRIIGVATALAAPVEVPTGIVRQSNVLRGWSGLQPAADLSRRLRLPVIAGNDATLAGFGEATIGAARGRGRHVVYVKLSASIGCGIVIHGQPYGGAFGTAGELAHMAVDRAGVLCFCGSRGCLHTVVGGHAILGDLRATHTRRLEEAESARDAPLTQDERLGLVIE
;
A
#
# COMPACT_ATOMS: atom_id res chain seq x y z
N MET A 1 -3.27 16.15 26.64
CA MET A 1 -3.70 14.84 27.18
C MET A 1 -4.09 13.97 26.00
N ALA A 2 -3.51 12.77 25.86
CA ALA A 2 -3.91 11.85 24.80
C ALA A 2 -5.38 11.44 25.03
N ASP A 3 -6.21 11.52 24.00
CA ASP A 3 -7.58 11.00 24.07
C ASP A 3 -7.53 9.48 24.24
N HIS A 4 -7.84 8.99 25.44
CA HIS A 4 -7.83 7.55 25.75
C HIS A 4 -8.70 6.75 24.78
N ARG A 5 -9.79 7.34 24.26
CA ARG A 5 -10.64 6.69 23.27
C ARG A 5 -9.88 6.45 21.96
N GLN A 6 -9.13 7.45 21.49
CA GLN A 6 -8.30 7.34 20.30
C GLN A 6 -7.19 6.29 20.49
N VAL A 7 -6.52 6.29 21.65
CA VAL A 7 -5.46 5.30 21.96
C VAL A 7 -6.01 3.86 21.93
N VAL A 8 -7.18 3.62 22.51
CA VAL A 8 -7.84 2.30 22.47
C VAL A 8 -8.24 1.93 21.04
N LEU A 9 -8.78 2.87 20.26
CA LEU A 9 -9.17 2.62 18.87
C LEU A 9 -7.97 2.28 17.98
N ASP A 10 -6.88 3.05 18.09
CA ASP A 10 -5.63 2.78 17.36
C ASP A 10 -5.05 1.42 17.74
N THR A 11 -5.08 1.08 19.03
CA THR A 11 -4.64 -0.25 19.50
C THR A 11 -5.46 -1.38 18.87
N ILE A 12 -6.79 -1.22 18.78
CA ILE A 12 -7.68 -2.21 18.14
C ILE A 12 -7.46 -2.26 16.63
N ARG A 13 -7.22 -1.12 15.98
CA ARG A 13 -6.92 -1.07 14.54
C ARG A 13 -5.62 -1.81 14.22
N ASP A 14 -4.58 -1.54 14.97
CA ASP A 14 -3.22 -1.99 14.66
C ASP A 14 -2.97 -3.45 15.10
N ASN A 15 -3.71 -3.93 16.11
CA ASN A 15 -3.53 -5.27 16.70
C ASN A 15 -4.75 -6.19 16.56
N GLY A 16 -5.82 -5.73 15.94
CA GLY A 16 -7.07 -6.48 15.81
C GLY A 16 -6.91 -7.78 15.00
N PRO A 17 -7.62 -8.87 15.38
CA PRO A 17 -8.48 -9.02 16.56
C PRO A 17 -7.70 -9.14 17.89
N VAL A 18 -8.03 -8.32 18.88
CA VAL A 18 -7.26 -8.16 20.13
C VAL A 18 -8.13 -8.38 21.38
N ARG A 19 -7.57 -8.98 22.44
CA ARG A 19 -8.27 -9.18 23.72
C ARG A 19 -8.24 -7.91 24.57
N LEU A 20 -9.25 -7.72 25.43
CA LEU A 20 -9.26 -6.60 26.38
C LEU A 20 -7.98 -6.54 27.23
N SER A 21 -7.50 -7.68 27.72
CA SER A 21 -6.26 -7.76 28.51
C SER A 21 -5.01 -7.33 27.72
N GLU A 22 -5.01 -7.51 26.40
CA GLU A 22 -3.91 -7.06 25.54
C GLU A 22 -4.01 -5.56 25.30
N ILE A 23 -5.23 -5.01 25.14
CA ILE A 23 -5.44 -3.56 25.07
C ILE A 23 -4.98 -2.90 26.38
N GLU A 24 -5.33 -3.46 27.54
CA GLU A 24 -4.85 -2.99 28.86
C GLU A 24 -3.31 -2.92 28.89
N ARG A 25 -2.64 -4.01 28.48
CA ARG A 25 -1.17 -4.10 28.47
C ARG A 25 -0.53 -3.11 27.50
N LEU A 26 -1.08 -2.95 26.30
CA LEU A 26 -0.51 -2.11 25.24
C LEU A 26 -0.74 -0.61 25.51
N THR A 27 -1.85 -0.26 26.15
CA THR A 27 -2.22 1.14 26.42
C THR A 27 -1.82 1.62 27.81
N GLY A 28 -1.58 0.71 28.76
CA GLY A 28 -1.37 1.02 30.17
C GLY A 28 -2.62 1.48 30.91
N LEU A 29 -3.80 1.42 30.29
CA LEU A 29 -5.08 1.83 30.88
C LEU A 29 -5.65 0.72 31.77
N GLY A 30 -6.36 1.12 32.83
CA GLY A 30 -7.01 0.18 33.75
C GLY A 30 -8.19 -0.58 33.09
N ARG A 31 -8.45 -1.80 33.57
CA ARG A 31 -9.47 -2.72 33.05
C ARG A 31 -10.86 -2.09 32.87
N THR A 32 -11.34 -1.35 33.88
CA THR A 32 -12.66 -0.68 33.83
C THR A 32 -12.72 0.38 32.73
N THR A 33 -11.65 1.15 32.56
CA THR A 33 -11.53 2.17 31.51
C THR A 33 -11.52 1.53 30.13
N VAL A 34 -10.71 0.50 29.92
CA VAL A 34 -10.65 -0.23 28.64
C VAL A 34 -12.00 -0.86 28.32
N ALA A 35 -12.63 -1.54 29.27
CA ALA A 35 -13.94 -2.17 29.07
C ALA A 35 -15.03 -1.16 28.72
N GLY A 36 -15.05 0.00 29.40
CA GLY A 36 -15.96 1.11 29.10
C GLY A 36 -15.76 1.64 27.69
N LEU A 37 -14.52 2.01 27.33
CA LEU A 37 -14.19 2.57 26.01
C LEU A 37 -14.50 1.58 24.86
N VAL A 38 -14.18 0.30 25.05
CA VAL A 38 -14.51 -0.75 24.05
C VAL A 38 -16.03 -0.88 23.90
N ASN A 39 -16.79 -0.83 24.99
CA ASN A 39 -18.25 -0.91 24.94
C ASN A 39 -18.86 0.34 24.26
N ASP A 40 -18.31 1.53 24.51
CA ASP A 40 -18.74 2.77 23.85
C ASP A 40 -18.48 2.70 22.34
N LEU A 41 -17.28 2.30 21.94
CA LEU A 41 -16.92 2.08 20.53
C LEU A 41 -17.82 1.02 19.87
N ARG A 42 -18.19 -0.04 20.59
CA ARG A 42 -19.12 -1.07 20.12
C ARG A 42 -20.54 -0.52 19.96
N THR A 43 -21.00 0.28 20.89
CA THR A 43 -22.34 0.91 20.86
C THR A 43 -22.45 1.88 19.69
N GLN A 44 -21.36 2.55 19.34
CA GLN A 44 -21.24 3.41 18.15
C GLN A 44 -21.03 2.63 16.84
N GLY A 45 -20.93 1.29 16.91
CA GLY A 45 -20.69 0.43 15.75
C GLY A 45 -19.27 0.48 15.18
N ALA A 46 -18.32 1.15 15.85
CA ALA A 46 -16.93 1.26 15.39
C ALA A 46 -16.14 -0.03 15.60
N VAL A 47 -16.49 -0.79 16.64
CA VAL A 47 -15.85 -2.04 17.03
C VAL A 47 -16.87 -3.15 17.08
N VAL A 48 -16.50 -4.33 16.59
CA VAL A 48 -17.27 -5.56 16.79
C VAL A 48 -16.48 -6.51 17.67
N THR A 49 -17.20 -7.23 18.53
CA THR A 49 -16.63 -8.28 19.36
C THR A 49 -16.91 -9.63 18.73
N ALA A 50 -15.89 -10.34 18.29
CA ALA A 50 -16.02 -11.69 17.77
C ALA A 50 -15.63 -12.72 18.84
N VAL A 51 -16.40 -13.81 18.91
CA VAL A 51 -15.94 -15.06 19.53
C VAL A 51 -15.28 -15.84 18.39
N GLU A 52 -14.00 -16.19 18.52
CA GLU A 52 -13.37 -17.06 17.51
C GLU A 52 -14.19 -18.35 17.36
N ARG A 53 -14.65 -18.60 16.13
CA ARG A 53 -15.31 -19.86 15.77
C ARG A 53 -14.24 -20.87 15.32
N ARG A 54 -13.28 -21.20 16.19
CA ARG A 54 -12.36 -22.31 15.97
C ARG A 54 -12.69 -23.47 16.91
N GLN A 55 -12.73 -24.66 16.32
CA GLN A 55 -12.88 -25.94 16.99
C GLN A 55 -11.70 -26.11 17.95
N SER A 56 -11.91 -25.90 19.25
CA SER A 56 -10.97 -26.35 20.28
C SER A 56 -11.76 -27.04 21.39
N PRO A 57 -11.23 -28.14 21.96
CA PRO A 57 -11.98 -28.99 22.86
C PRO A 57 -12.43 -28.23 24.10
N ALA A 58 -13.57 -28.65 24.65
CA ALA A 58 -14.24 -28.05 25.79
C ALA A 58 -13.29 -27.75 26.97
N GLY A 59 -12.80 -26.51 27.05
CA GLY A 59 -12.20 -25.93 28.25
C GLY A 59 -13.23 -25.12 29.01
N THR A 60 -13.29 -25.28 30.33
CA THR A 60 -14.27 -24.70 31.27
C THR A 60 -14.08 -23.19 31.56
N GLY A 61 -13.38 -22.47 30.68
CA GLY A 61 -13.12 -21.03 30.81
C GLY A 61 -14.08 -20.16 29.99
N ARG A 62 -14.40 -18.95 30.49
CA ARG A 62 -15.12 -17.93 29.71
C ARG A 62 -14.35 -17.63 28.43
N ARG A 63 -14.94 -17.90 27.27
CA ARG A 63 -14.30 -17.71 25.96
C ARG A 63 -13.78 -16.27 25.82
N PRO A 64 -12.52 -16.05 25.39
CA PRO A 64 -11.98 -14.71 25.24
C PRO A 64 -12.78 -13.93 24.19
N ILE A 65 -13.16 -12.70 24.52
CA ILE A 65 -13.82 -11.78 23.60
C ILE A 65 -12.73 -10.99 22.87
N HIS A 66 -12.68 -11.10 21.55
CA HIS A 66 -11.74 -10.35 20.72
C HIS A 66 -12.44 -9.12 20.12
N ALA A 67 -11.89 -7.94 20.36
CA ALA A 67 -12.31 -6.70 19.74
C ALA A 67 -11.57 -6.49 18.41
N ARG A 68 -12.27 -6.03 17.39
CA ARG A 68 -11.70 -5.61 16.11
C ARG A 68 -12.53 -4.45 15.55
N LEU A 69 -11.94 -3.68 14.65
CA LEU A 69 -12.71 -2.70 13.88
C LEU A 69 -13.88 -3.39 13.19
N ASN A 70 -15.02 -2.70 13.14
CA ASN A 70 -16.16 -3.17 12.38
C ASN A 70 -15.81 -3.08 10.87
N PRO A 71 -15.59 -4.22 10.18
CA PRO A 71 -15.25 -4.19 8.76
C PRO A 71 -16.36 -3.54 7.94
N ASP A 72 -17.60 -3.69 8.40
CA ASP A 72 -18.80 -3.16 7.76
C ASP A 72 -19.12 -1.73 8.15
N LEU A 73 -18.23 -0.97 8.77
CA LEU A 73 -18.52 0.43 9.07
C LEU A 73 -18.36 1.34 7.84
N ALA A 74 -17.37 1.06 6.99
CA ALA A 74 -17.03 1.89 5.84
C ALA A 74 -16.22 1.10 4.81
N ARG A 75 -15.95 1.73 3.66
CA ARG A 75 -15.09 1.23 2.59
C ARG A 75 -13.98 2.23 2.32
N VAL A 76 -12.84 1.72 1.87
CA VAL A 76 -11.74 2.53 1.35
C VAL A 76 -11.37 2.05 -0.04
N VAL A 77 -10.82 2.96 -0.84
CA VAL A 77 -10.39 2.66 -2.21
C VAL A 77 -8.87 2.80 -2.30
N GLY A 78 -8.20 1.79 -2.83
CA GLY A 78 -6.82 1.88 -3.28
C GLY A 78 -6.78 2.11 -4.78
N ILE A 79 -5.94 3.03 -5.25
CA ILE A 79 -5.64 3.24 -6.66
C ILE A 79 -4.12 3.17 -6.84
N GLN A 80 -3.64 2.44 -7.83
CA GLN A 80 -2.23 2.33 -8.14
C GLN A 80 -1.98 2.74 -9.60
N PHE A 81 -1.08 3.70 -9.78
CA PHE A 81 -0.57 4.17 -11.06
C PHE A 81 0.83 3.59 -11.27
N GLU A 82 0.92 2.52 -12.06
CA GLU A 82 2.18 1.91 -12.47
C GLU A 82 2.66 2.48 -13.82
N HIS A 83 3.60 1.82 -14.50
CA HIS A 83 4.09 2.25 -15.80
C HIS A 83 3.06 1.99 -16.93
N THR A 84 2.51 0.77 -16.98
CA THR A 84 1.59 0.31 -18.04
C THR A 84 0.22 -0.11 -17.52
N LEU A 85 -0.08 0.13 -16.24
CA LEU A 85 -1.28 -0.37 -15.58
C LEU A 85 -1.84 0.69 -14.63
N VAL A 86 -3.15 0.88 -14.65
CA VAL A 86 -3.89 1.49 -13.54
C VAL A 86 -4.70 0.40 -12.88
N ARG A 87 -4.53 0.23 -11.57
CA ARG A 87 -5.27 -0.75 -10.77
C ARG A 87 -6.06 -0.05 -9.68
N ALA A 88 -7.23 -0.57 -9.37
CA ALA A 88 -8.00 -0.10 -8.23
C ALA A 88 -8.63 -1.27 -7.47
N ALA A 89 -8.76 -1.09 -6.15
CA ALA A 89 -9.42 -2.04 -5.26
C ALA A 89 -10.32 -1.31 -4.27
N ILE A 90 -11.47 -1.90 -3.95
CA ILE A 90 -12.37 -1.46 -2.88
C ILE A 90 -12.25 -2.47 -1.76
N THR A 91 -11.98 -2.02 -0.54
CA THR A 91 -11.86 -2.89 0.64
C THR A 91 -12.82 -2.48 1.76
N ASP A 92 -13.06 -3.41 2.68
CA ASP A 92 -13.66 -3.13 3.99
C ASP A 92 -12.63 -2.52 4.96
N LEU A 93 -13.03 -2.15 6.19
CA LEU A 93 -12.08 -1.63 7.20
C LEU A 93 -11.15 -2.69 7.81
N GLY A 94 -11.38 -3.97 7.51
CA GLY A 94 -10.45 -5.06 7.78
C GLY A 94 -9.43 -5.26 6.66
N LEU A 95 -9.45 -4.39 5.64
CA LEU A 95 -8.62 -4.46 4.42
C LEU A 95 -8.88 -5.72 3.57
N ASN A 96 -10.06 -6.34 3.69
CA ASN A 96 -10.48 -7.41 2.79
C ASN A 96 -10.99 -6.84 1.45
N PRO A 97 -10.50 -7.31 0.30
CA PRO A 97 -10.95 -6.82 -1.00
C PRO A 97 -12.38 -7.28 -1.31
N LEU A 98 -13.22 -6.34 -1.73
CA LEU A 98 -14.60 -6.56 -2.20
C LEU A 98 -14.71 -6.52 -3.72
N ALA A 99 -13.87 -5.71 -4.35
CA ALA A 99 -13.73 -5.63 -5.80
C ALA A 99 -12.31 -5.18 -6.13
N GLU A 100 -11.73 -5.74 -7.19
CA GLU A 100 -10.44 -5.34 -7.76
C GLU A 100 -10.55 -5.38 -9.28
N ARG A 101 -10.02 -4.35 -9.94
CA ARG A 101 -9.95 -4.27 -11.40
C ARG A 101 -8.68 -3.53 -11.80
N ASP A 102 -8.24 -3.77 -13.04
CA ASP A 102 -7.16 -3.02 -13.65
C ASP A 102 -7.44 -2.76 -15.13
N ILE A 103 -6.69 -1.81 -15.68
CA ILE A 103 -6.68 -1.43 -17.08
C ILE A 103 -5.25 -1.20 -17.55
N THR A 104 -4.92 -1.74 -18.72
CA THR A 104 -3.62 -1.53 -19.36
C THR A 104 -3.62 -0.20 -20.10
N MET A 105 -2.68 0.69 -19.75
CA MET A 105 -2.45 1.95 -20.46
C MET A 105 -1.07 2.51 -20.14
N ARG A 106 -0.49 3.31 -21.03
CA ARG A 106 0.77 4.02 -20.75
C ARG A 106 0.51 5.22 -19.85
N VAL A 107 0.64 5.02 -18.54
CA VAL A 107 0.26 5.98 -17.49
C VAL A 107 1.10 7.27 -17.55
N ALA A 108 2.35 7.17 -17.98
CA ALA A 108 3.25 8.32 -18.06
C ALA A 108 2.90 9.32 -19.17
N ASP A 109 2.20 8.87 -20.22
CA ASP A 109 1.96 9.66 -21.43
C ASP A 109 0.80 10.67 -21.25
N ASP A 110 -0.23 10.29 -20.49
CA ASP A 110 -1.40 11.14 -20.21
C ASP A 110 -1.84 11.03 -18.74
N PRO A 111 -1.29 11.87 -17.84
CA PRO A 111 -1.65 11.86 -16.42
C PRO A 111 -3.13 12.14 -16.16
N LEU A 112 -3.73 13.09 -16.90
CA LEU A 112 -5.14 13.47 -16.71
C LEU A 112 -6.07 12.35 -17.21
N GLY A 113 -5.75 11.76 -18.36
CA GLY A 113 -6.43 10.57 -18.88
C GLY A 113 -6.31 9.39 -17.94
N ALA A 114 -5.13 9.12 -17.38
CA ALA A 114 -4.93 8.04 -16.40
C ALA A 114 -5.78 8.27 -15.14
N MET A 115 -5.82 9.48 -14.58
CA MET A 115 -6.69 9.79 -13.44
C MET A 115 -8.18 9.67 -13.81
N THR A 116 -8.57 10.00 -15.04
CA THR A 116 -9.94 9.80 -15.54
C THR A 116 -10.29 8.32 -15.57
N ALA A 117 -9.41 7.52 -16.17
CA ALA A 117 -9.60 6.08 -16.29
C ALA A 117 -9.65 5.40 -14.91
N ALA A 118 -8.86 5.87 -13.94
CA ALA A 118 -8.94 5.42 -12.55
C ALA A 118 -10.31 5.71 -11.90
N ILE A 119 -10.86 6.90 -12.13
CA ILE A 119 -12.19 7.27 -11.60
C ILE A 119 -13.28 6.40 -12.23
N ASP A 120 -13.23 6.20 -13.55
CA ASP A 120 -14.19 5.36 -14.27
C ASP A 120 -14.12 3.90 -13.80
N LEU A 121 -12.92 3.40 -13.50
CA LEU A 121 -12.68 2.09 -12.92
C LEU A 121 -13.32 1.96 -11.53
N VAL A 122 -13.10 2.95 -10.66
CA VAL A 122 -13.71 3.01 -9.32
C VAL A 122 -15.24 3.08 -9.41
N ASP A 123 -15.78 3.94 -10.27
CA ASP A 123 -17.22 4.08 -10.46
C ASP A 123 -17.87 2.80 -10.99
N THR A 124 -17.17 2.07 -11.86
CA THR A 124 -17.61 0.76 -12.37
C THR A 124 -17.62 -0.28 -11.26
N MET A 125 -16.57 -0.34 -10.44
CA MET A 125 -16.53 -1.25 -9.29
C MET A 125 -17.64 -0.96 -8.29
N ILE A 126 -17.87 0.31 -7.96
CA ILE A 126 -18.96 0.75 -7.06
C ILE A 126 -20.31 0.23 -7.54
N ARG A 127 -20.61 0.39 -8.85
CA ARG A 127 -21.85 -0.14 -9.45
C ARG A 127 -21.92 -1.66 -9.39
N SER A 128 -20.81 -2.36 -9.66
CA SER A 128 -20.79 -3.83 -9.73
C SER A 128 -21.09 -4.54 -8.41
N ILE A 129 -20.84 -3.89 -7.27
CA ILE A 129 -21.10 -4.45 -5.93
C ILE A 129 -22.24 -3.73 -5.20
N ASP A 130 -23.03 -2.92 -5.92
CA ASP A 130 -24.14 -2.11 -5.41
C ASP A 130 -23.75 -1.28 -4.16
N LEU A 131 -22.57 -0.66 -4.18
CA LEU A 131 -22.03 0.07 -3.04
C LEU A 131 -22.55 1.51 -3.01
N PRO A 132 -23.21 1.98 -1.93
CA PRO A 132 -23.54 3.38 -1.80
C PRO A 132 -22.26 4.23 -1.61
N ARG A 133 -22.01 5.22 -2.50
CA ARG A 133 -20.80 6.07 -2.45
C ARG A 133 -20.50 6.68 -1.08
N ARG A 134 -21.54 7.06 -0.32
CA ARG A 134 -21.42 7.61 1.05
C ARG A 134 -20.71 6.70 2.05
N ARG A 135 -20.55 5.41 1.71
CA ARG A 135 -19.86 4.42 2.53
C ARG A 135 -18.36 4.42 2.31
N ILE A 136 -17.88 5.07 1.24
CA ILE A 136 -16.46 5.26 0.98
C ILE A 136 -15.99 6.47 1.79
N ILE A 137 -15.03 6.25 2.69
CA ILE A 137 -14.54 7.30 3.60
C ILE A 137 -13.23 7.93 3.13
N GLY A 138 -12.56 7.32 2.16
CA GLY A 138 -11.31 7.86 1.61
C GLY A 138 -10.71 6.98 0.54
N VAL A 139 -9.71 7.54 -0.13
CA VAL A 139 -8.96 6.92 -1.21
C VAL A 139 -7.46 7.07 -0.93
N ALA A 140 -6.70 6.00 -1.12
CA ALA A 140 -5.26 6.03 -1.12
C ALA A 140 -4.73 5.77 -2.54
N THR A 141 -3.78 6.58 -2.98
CA THR A 141 -3.21 6.51 -4.31
C THR A 141 -1.71 6.24 -4.25
N ALA A 142 -1.27 5.17 -4.89
CA ALA A 142 0.13 4.83 -5.06
C ALA A 142 0.62 5.23 -6.46
N LEU A 143 1.78 5.87 -6.53
CA LEU A 143 2.42 6.28 -7.79
C LEU A 143 3.83 5.72 -7.86
N ALA A 144 4.22 5.21 -9.03
CA ALA A 144 5.63 4.90 -9.35
C ALA A 144 6.45 6.19 -9.55
N ALA A 145 6.45 7.05 -8.53
CA ALA A 145 7.09 8.35 -8.52
C ALA A 145 7.36 8.81 -7.07
N PRO A 146 8.33 9.72 -6.86
CA PRO A 146 8.52 10.35 -5.55
C PRO A 146 7.38 11.35 -5.30
N VAL A 147 6.71 11.23 -4.16
CA VAL A 147 5.59 12.10 -3.75
C VAL A 147 5.94 12.79 -2.44
N GLU A 148 6.01 14.12 -2.47
CA GLU A 148 6.27 14.91 -1.26
C GLU A 148 5.01 14.98 -0.39
N VAL A 149 5.08 14.40 0.81
CA VAL A 149 3.90 14.28 1.70
C VAL A 149 3.30 15.65 2.09
N PRO A 150 4.08 16.67 2.51
CA PRO A 150 3.49 17.95 2.91
C PRO A 150 2.69 18.68 1.82
N THR A 151 3.11 18.55 0.55
CA THR A 151 2.53 19.30 -0.58
C THR A 151 1.66 18.44 -1.49
N GLY A 152 1.81 17.11 -1.42
CA GLY A 152 1.24 16.16 -2.38
C GLY A 152 1.81 16.28 -3.79
N ILE A 153 2.88 17.05 -3.98
CA ILE A 153 3.50 17.27 -5.29
C ILE A 153 4.34 16.04 -5.66
N VAL A 154 4.13 15.53 -6.87
CA VAL A 154 5.03 14.56 -7.49
C VAL A 154 6.32 15.28 -7.85
N ARG A 155 7.43 14.89 -7.22
CA ARG A 155 8.76 15.43 -7.55
C ARG A 155 9.23 14.86 -8.89
N GLN A 156 10.46 15.19 -9.30
CA GLN A 156 10.99 14.71 -10.58
C GLN A 156 10.92 13.18 -10.65
N SER A 157 10.03 12.69 -11.51
CA SER A 157 9.84 11.27 -11.74
C SER A 157 10.47 10.90 -13.07
N ASN A 158 11.27 9.85 -13.06
CA ASN A 158 11.89 9.32 -14.25
C ASN A 158 11.03 8.23 -14.93
N VAL A 159 10.08 7.65 -14.19
CA VAL A 159 9.13 6.63 -14.66
C VAL A 159 7.85 7.29 -15.13
N LEU A 160 7.21 8.08 -14.28
CA LEU A 160 5.98 8.82 -14.57
C LEU A 160 6.32 10.27 -14.95
N ARG A 161 7.08 10.47 -16.03
CA ARG A 161 7.66 11.78 -16.40
C ARG A 161 6.62 12.91 -16.48
N GLY A 162 5.48 12.65 -17.13
CA GLY A 162 4.38 13.61 -17.27
C GLY A 162 3.70 14.02 -15.97
N TRP A 163 3.98 13.32 -14.86
CA TRP A 163 3.37 13.58 -13.56
C TRP A 163 4.16 14.59 -12.72
N SER A 164 5.40 14.90 -13.08
CA SER A 164 6.26 15.80 -12.31
C SER A 164 5.60 17.18 -12.16
N GLY A 165 5.51 17.67 -10.93
CA GLY A 165 4.87 18.95 -10.59
C GLY A 165 3.36 18.88 -10.38
N LEU A 166 2.72 17.73 -10.65
CA LEU A 166 1.28 17.56 -10.40
C LEU A 166 0.99 17.22 -8.94
N GLN A 167 -0.25 17.44 -8.52
CA GLN A 167 -0.79 17.04 -7.21
C GLN A 167 -1.95 16.05 -7.38
N PRO A 168 -1.67 14.76 -7.67
CA PRO A 168 -2.71 13.76 -7.98
C PRO A 168 -3.77 13.59 -6.90
N ALA A 169 -3.38 13.62 -5.62
CA ALA A 169 -4.32 13.52 -4.52
C ALA A 169 -5.33 14.67 -4.54
N ALA A 170 -4.88 15.91 -4.78
CA ALA A 170 -5.76 17.06 -4.86
C ALA A 170 -6.69 16.98 -6.08
N ASP A 171 -6.18 16.55 -7.24
CA ASP A 171 -7.01 16.41 -8.44
C ASP A 171 -8.09 15.32 -8.26
N LEU A 172 -7.68 14.13 -7.86
CA LEU A 172 -8.58 13.01 -7.58
C LEU A 172 -9.59 13.38 -6.48
N SER A 173 -9.17 14.10 -5.44
CA SER A 173 -10.06 14.49 -4.35
C SER A 173 -11.18 15.41 -4.84
N ARG A 174 -10.88 16.40 -5.67
CA ARG A 174 -11.89 17.28 -6.28
C ARG A 174 -12.86 16.50 -7.15
N ARG A 175 -12.36 15.55 -7.95
CA ARG A 175 -13.15 14.81 -8.93
C ARG A 175 -14.02 13.72 -8.29
N LEU A 176 -13.48 13.00 -7.31
CA LEU A 176 -14.18 11.94 -6.58
C LEU A 176 -15.08 12.50 -5.46
N ARG A 177 -14.84 13.74 -5.02
CA ARG A 177 -15.46 14.36 -3.84
C ARG A 177 -15.24 13.53 -2.57
N LEU A 178 -14.04 13.00 -2.43
CA LEU A 178 -13.60 12.17 -1.32
C LEU A 178 -12.22 12.63 -0.84
N PRO A 179 -11.86 12.42 0.44
CA PRO A 179 -10.47 12.57 0.87
C PRO A 179 -9.57 11.61 0.10
N VAL A 180 -8.50 12.13 -0.48
CA VAL A 180 -7.49 11.32 -1.20
C VAL A 180 -6.12 11.64 -0.63
N ILE A 181 -5.33 10.59 -0.39
CA ILE A 181 -3.90 10.70 -0.09
C ILE A 181 -3.10 10.05 -1.21
N ALA A 182 -1.89 10.56 -1.46
CA ALA A 182 -0.97 10.00 -2.45
C ALA A 182 0.39 9.67 -1.81
N GLY A 183 1.04 8.62 -2.31
CA GLY A 183 2.36 8.22 -1.88
C GLY A 183 3.12 7.45 -2.96
N ASN A 184 4.42 7.29 -2.73
CA ASN A 184 5.28 6.44 -3.55
C ASN A 184 4.85 4.97 -3.44
N ASP A 185 4.81 4.25 -4.57
CA ASP A 185 4.35 2.87 -4.66
C ASP A 185 5.16 1.90 -3.78
N ALA A 186 6.50 1.98 -3.81
CA ALA A 186 7.36 1.11 -3.01
C ALA A 186 7.21 1.39 -1.51
N THR A 187 7.09 2.66 -1.13
CA THR A 187 6.83 3.08 0.26
C THR A 187 5.49 2.55 0.77
N LEU A 188 4.42 2.69 -0.02
CA LEU A 188 3.10 2.19 0.34
C LEU A 188 3.02 0.67 0.32
N ALA A 189 3.72 0.00 -0.60
CA ALA A 189 3.86 -1.45 -0.60
C ALA A 189 4.55 -1.95 0.66
N GLY A 190 5.68 -1.35 1.06
CA GLY A 190 6.36 -1.69 2.30
C GLY A 190 5.49 -1.46 3.55
N PHE A 191 4.68 -0.40 3.55
CA PHE A 191 3.70 -0.18 4.61
C PHE A 191 2.59 -1.23 4.62
N GLY A 192 2.11 -1.66 3.44
CA GLY A 192 1.18 -2.77 3.29
C GLY A 192 1.75 -4.08 3.85
N GLU A 193 3.00 -4.40 3.52
CA GLU A 193 3.70 -5.57 4.04
C GLU A 193 3.86 -5.53 5.57
N ALA A 194 4.15 -4.35 6.14
CA ALA A 194 4.22 -4.15 7.59
C ALA A 194 2.86 -4.26 8.30
N THR A 195 1.77 -3.94 7.60
CA THR A 195 0.42 -3.90 8.19
C THR A 195 -0.31 -5.23 8.09
N ILE A 196 -0.34 -5.82 6.88
CA ILE A 196 -1.14 -7.03 6.58
C ILE A 196 -0.34 -8.13 5.87
N GLY A 197 0.88 -7.85 5.41
CA GLY A 197 1.70 -8.78 4.65
C GLY A 197 2.79 -9.47 5.46
N ALA A 198 3.90 -9.76 4.78
CA ALA A 198 4.98 -10.63 5.27
C ALA A 198 5.75 -10.05 6.47
N ALA A 199 5.73 -8.73 6.65
CA ALA A 199 6.43 -8.05 7.74
C ALA A 199 5.53 -7.84 8.98
N ARG A 200 4.27 -8.28 8.94
CA ARG A 200 3.33 -8.13 10.05
C ARG A 200 3.85 -8.80 11.31
N GLY A 201 3.92 -8.03 12.39
CA GLY A 201 4.34 -8.52 13.71
C GLY A 201 5.85 -8.72 13.86
N ARG A 202 6.65 -8.36 12.86
CA ARG A 202 8.11 -8.53 12.89
C ARG A 202 8.88 -7.31 13.41
N GLY A 203 8.21 -6.17 13.53
CA GLY A 203 8.80 -4.96 14.07
C GLY A 203 8.05 -3.71 13.64
N ARG A 204 8.52 -2.54 14.10
CA ARG A 204 8.03 -1.22 13.67
C ARG A 204 8.97 -0.53 12.68
N HIS A 205 10.06 -1.18 12.30
CA HIS A 205 11.03 -0.69 11.36
C HIS A 205 11.17 -1.74 10.28
N VAL A 206 10.90 -1.38 9.03
CA VAL A 206 10.89 -2.31 7.90
C VAL A 206 11.51 -1.60 6.69
N VAL A 207 12.39 -2.30 5.99
CA VAL A 207 12.86 -1.91 4.67
C VAL A 207 12.31 -2.92 3.66
N TYR A 208 11.43 -2.44 2.78
CA TYR A 208 10.87 -3.23 1.70
C TYR A 208 11.64 -2.94 0.41
N VAL A 209 12.15 -3.99 -0.25
CA VAL A 209 12.82 -3.88 -1.54
C VAL A 209 12.01 -4.62 -2.60
N LYS A 210 11.45 -3.85 -3.54
CA LYS A 210 10.77 -4.35 -4.73
C LYS A 210 11.80 -4.60 -5.83
N LEU A 211 11.95 -5.84 -6.24
CA LEU A 211 12.77 -6.23 -7.39
C LEU A 211 11.85 -6.69 -8.52
N SER A 212 11.71 -5.86 -9.54
CA SER A 212 10.86 -6.13 -10.71
C SER A 212 11.49 -5.50 -11.96
N ALA A 213 10.67 -5.11 -12.95
CA ALA A 213 11.13 -4.35 -14.11
C ALA A 213 11.90 -3.07 -13.70
N SER A 214 11.53 -2.48 -12.57
CA SER A 214 12.26 -1.46 -11.83
C SER A 214 12.59 -1.92 -10.41
N ILE A 215 13.56 -1.25 -9.78
CA ILE A 215 13.88 -1.42 -8.37
C ILE A 215 13.17 -0.31 -7.59
N GLY A 216 12.47 -0.67 -6.53
CA GLY A 216 11.88 0.28 -5.58
C GLY A 216 12.28 -0.07 -4.16
N CYS A 217 12.38 0.93 -3.28
CA CYS A 217 12.57 0.68 -1.85
C CYS A 217 11.63 1.57 -1.02
N GLY A 218 10.91 0.92 -0.11
CA GLY A 218 10.03 1.56 0.85
C GLY A 218 10.59 1.43 2.25
N ILE A 219 10.57 2.53 3.01
CA ILE A 219 11.06 2.54 4.39
C ILE A 219 9.88 2.81 5.32
N VAL A 220 9.73 1.99 6.35
CA VAL A 220 8.76 2.17 7.43
C VAL A 220 9.54 2.38 8.72
N ILE A 221 9.26 3.47 9.43
CA ILE A 221 9.90 3.83 10.70
C ILE A 221 8.81 4.07 11.74
N HIS A 222 8.93 3.43 12.91
CA HIS A 222 7.91 3.49 13.96
C HIS A 222 6.51 3.08 13.49
N GLY A 223 6.43 2.15 12.52
CA GLY A 223 5.19 1.68 11.93
C GLY A 223 4.51 2.70 11.04
N GLN A 224 5.24 3.72 10.57
CA GLN A 224 4.73 4.75 9.65
C GLN A 224 5.60 4.79 8.39
N PRO A 225 5.01 5.00 7.20
CA PRO A 225 5.78 5.17 5.98
C PRO A 225 6.72 6.38 6.09
N TYR A 226 7.96 6.22 5.66
CA TYR A 226 8.99 7.26 5.68
C TYR A 226 9.42 7.63 4.26
N GLY A 227 8.93 8.78 3.78
CA GLY A 227 9.25 9.32 2.45
C GLY A 227 10.43 10.30 2.43
N GLY A 228 10.99 10.67 3.58
CA GLY A 228 12.00 11.73 3.68
C GLY A 228 11.45 13.13 3.35
N ALA A 229 12.33 14.14 3.32
CA ALA A 229 11.93 15.55 3.18
C ALA A 229 11.18 15.86 1.88
N PHE A 230 11.56 15.20 0.78
CA PHE A 230 11.02 15.46 -0.56
C PHE A 230 10.27 14.27 -1.18
N GLY A 231 9.98 13.22 -0.39
CA GLY A 231 9.37 12.00 -0.93
C GLY A 231 10.32 11.07 -1.67
N THR A 232 11.64 11.28 -1.56
CA THR A 232 12.70 10.55 -2.28
C THR A 232 13.50 9.60 -1.36
N ALA A 233 13.02 9.33 -0.14
CA ALA A 233 13.64 8.28 0.67
C ALA A 233 13.41 6.91 0.01
N GLY A 234 14.43 6.05 0.05
CA GLY A 234 14.33 4.73 -0.58
C GLY A 234 14.56 4.72 -2.09
N GLU A 235 15.16 5.76 -2.68
CA GLU A 235 15.64 5.75 -4.08
C GLU A 235 16.90 4.86 -4.27
N LEU A 236 16.85 3.65 -3.71
CA LEU A 236 17.90 2.62 -3.71
C LEU A 236 18.37 2.29 -5.13
N ALA A 237 17.45 2.29 -6.08
CA ALA A 237 17.71 2.07 -7.50
C ALA A 237 18.77 3.02 -8.08
N HIS A 238 18.90 4.21 -7.51
CA HIS A 238 19.75 5.28 -8.04
C HIS A 238 21.05 5.48 -7.24
N MET A 239 21.32 4.64 -6.25
CA MET A 239 22.62 4.62 -5.56
C MET A 239 23.74 4.23 -6.53
N ALA A 240 24.79 5.04 -6.61
CA ALA A 240 25.96 4.74 -7.45
C ALA A 240 26.75 3.56 -6.84
N VAL A 241 26.73 2.43 -7.53
CA VAL A 241 27.48 1.21 -7.16
C VAL A 241 28.72 1.01 -8.03
N ASP A 242 28.75 1.63 -9.21
CA ASP A 242 29.92 1.67 -10.08
C ASP A 242 30.07 3.07 -10.71
N ARG A 243 31.04 3.86 -10.26
CA ARG A 243 31.22 5.23 -10.78
C ARG A 243 31.69 5.27 -12.25
N ALA A 244 32.26 4.17 -12.76
CA ALA A 244 32.65 4.03 -14.15
C ALA A 244 31.56 3.35 -15.00
N GLY A 245 30.44 2.95 -14.39
CA GLY A 245 29.38 2.17 -15.03
C GLY A 245 28.59 2.95 -16.08
N VAL A 246 27.48 2.37 -16.55
CA VAL A 246 26.66 2.97 -17.62
C VAL A 246 25.84 4.17 -17.13
N LEU A 247 25.43 5.06 -18.05
CA LEU A 247 24.54 6.16 -17.72
C LEU A 247 23.15 5.63 -17.35
N CYS A 248 22.63 6.09 -16.21
CA CYS A 248 21.27 5.82 -15.80
C CYS A 248 20.32 6.87 -16.40
N PHE A 249 19.07 6.48 -16.65
CA PHE A 249 18.03 7.38 -17.14
C PHE A 249 17.62 8.47 -16.15
N CYS A 250 18.10 8.40 -14.90
CA CYS A 250 18.01 9.50 -13.92
C CYS A 250 19.09 10.58 -14.11
N GLY A 251 20.04 10.39 -15.03
CA GLY A 251 21.15 11.31 -15.30
C GLY A 251 22.45 11.01 -14.55
N SER A 252 22.43 10.14 -13.54
CA SER A 252 23.63 9.67 -12.82
C SER A 252 24.33 8.51 -13.54
N ARG A 253 25.50 8.09 -13.05
CA ARG A 253 26.29 6.99 -13.63
C ARG A 253 26.45 5.81 -12.67
N GLY A 254 26.30 4.60 -13.22
CA GLY A 254 26.37 3.29 -12.57
C GLY A 254 25.55 3.18 -11.30
N CYS A 255 24.29 3.58 -11.42
CA CYS A 255 23.27 3.34 -10.43
C CYS A 255 23.02 1.83 -10.27
N LEU A 256 22.58 1.38 -9.09
CA LEU A 256 22.21 -0.01 -8.85
C LEU A 256 21.23 -0.56 -9.90
N HIS A 257 20.26 0.25 -10.32
CA HIS A 257 19.31 -0.08 -11.39
C HIS A 257 20.00 -0.51 -12.69
N THR A 258 21.14 0.07 -13.04
CA THR A 258 21.83 -0.25 -14.29
C THR A 258 22.60 -1.56 -14.22
N VAL A 259 22.67 -2.19 -13.04
CA VAL A 259 23.35 -3.47 -12.82
C VAL A 259 22.33 -4.57 -12.57
N VAL A 260 21.33 -4.34 -11.72
CA VAL A 260 20.37 -5.39 -11.29
C VAL A 260 18.92 -5.07 -11.62
N GLY A 261 18.64 -3.99 -12.34
CA GLY A 261 17.28 -3.71 -12.84
C GLY A 261 16.88 -4.68 -13.94
N GLY A 262 15.59 -4.95 -14.10
CA GLY A 262 15.10 -5.92 -15.09
C GLY A 262 15.60 -5.66 -16.52
N HIS A 263 15.73 -4.40 -16.93
CA HIS A 263 16.30 -4.03 -18.23
C HIS A 263 17.78 -4.38 -18.37
N ALA A 264 18.57 -4.22 -17.30
CA ALA A 264 20.00 -4.57 -17.31
C ALA A 264 20.17 -6.09 -17.41
N ILE A 265 19.45 -6.84 -16.56
CA ILE A 265 19.47 -8.31 -16.57
C ILE A 265 19.01 -8.85 -17.93
N LEU A 266 17.92 -8.33 -18.49
CA LEU A 266 17.46 -8.73 -19.82
C LEU A 266 18.47 -8.37 -20.92
N GLY A 267 19.16 -7.24 -20.80
CA GLY A 267 20.25 -6.87 -21.72
C GLY A 267 21.38 -7.89 -21.72
N ASP A 268 21.86 -8.28 -20.54
CA ASP A 268 22.92 -9.27 -20.35
C ASP A 268 22.49 -10.67 -20.84
N LEU A 269 21.22 -11.04 -20.59
CA LEU A 269 20.67 -12.31 -21.05
C LEU A 269 20.45 -12.33 -22.56
N ARG A 270 20.02 -11.23 -23.20
CA ARG A 270 19.85 -11.16 -24.66
C ARG A 270 21.16 -11.39 -25.40
N ALA A 271 22.28 -10.96 -24.83
CA ALA A 271 23.61 -11.21 -25.36
C ALA A 271 24.01 -12.71 -25.35
N THR A 272 23.32 -13.55 -24.55
CA THR A 272 23.70 -14.95 -24.32
C THR A 272 22.59 -15.97 -24.61
N HIS A 273 21.31 -15.56 -24.66
CA HIS A 273 20.13 -16.43 -24.66
C HIS A 273 18.99 -15.94 -25.58
N THR A 274 19.33 -15.35 -26.73
CA THR A 274 18.40 -14.65 -27.66
C THR A 274 17.12 -15.43 -27.99
N ARG A 275 17.22 -16.73 -28.27
CA ARG A 275 16.08 -17.56 -28.72
C ARG A 275 15.02 -17.85 -27.64
N ARG A 276 15.40 -17.90 -26.36
CA ARG A 276 14.46 -18.14 -25.24
C ARG A 276 13.73 -16.89 -24.79
N LEU A 277 14.28 -15.71 -25.06
CA LEU A 277 13.68 -14.44 -24.64
C LEU A 277 12.59 -13.97 -25.60
N GLU A 278 12.69 -14.26 -26.89
CA GLU A 278 11.62 -14.00 -27.88
C GLU A 278 10.34 -14.78 -27.54
N GLU A 279 10.48 -16.02 -27.08
CA GLU A 279 9.37 -16.88 -26.62
C GLU A 279 8.73 -16.36 -25.31
N ALA A 280 9.54 -15.84 -24.38
CA ALA A 280 9.06 -15.27 -23.11
C ALA A 280 8.46 -13.86 -23.25
N GLU A 281 8.97 -13.03 -24.17
CA GLU A 281 8.42 -11.70 -24.48
C GLU A 281 7.05 -11.78 -25.15
N SER A 282 6.79 -12.85 -25.91
CA SER A 282 5.48 -13.15 -26.49
C SER A 282 4.44 -13.60 -25.45
N ALA A 283 4.87 -14.01 -24.25
CA ALA A 283 4.01 -14.42 -23.13
C ALA A 283 3.78 -13.30 -22.10
N ARG A 284 4.35 -12.11 -22.32
CA ARG A 284 4.45 -11.00 -21.37
C ARG A 284 3.15 -10.22 -21.13
N ASP A 285 2.08 -10.58 -21.84
CA ASP A 285 0.72 -10.05 -21.65
C ASP A 285 -0.09 -10.82 -20.59
N ALA A 286 0.50 -11.82 -19.93
CA ALA A 286 -0.11 -12.44 -18.75
C ALA A 286 0.09 -11.55 -17.50
N PRO A 287 -0.98 -11.15 -16.79
CA PRO A 287 -0.82 -10.41 -15.55
C PRO A 287 -0.05 -11.26 -14.53
N LEU A 288 1.01 -10.68 -13.93
CA LEU A 288 1.75 -11.30 -12.83
C LEU A 288 0.76 -11.67 -11.72
N THR A 289 0.74 -12.95 -11.36
CA THR A 289 -0.12 -13.45 -10.28
C THR A 289 0.38 -12.94 -8.93
N GLN A 290 -0.49 -13.00 -7.91
CA GLN A 290 -0.23 -12.41 -6.59
C GLN A 290 1.03 -12.98 -5.91
N ASP A 291 1.43 -14.22 -6.24
CA ASP A 291 2.61 -14.92 -5.71
C ASP A 291 3.92 -14.63 -6.45
N GLU A 292 3.89 -13.97 -7.61
CA GLU A 292 5.10 -13.69 -8.43
C GLU A 292 5.75 -12.33 -8.11
N ARG A 293 5.23 -11.62 -7.10
CA ARG A 293 5.78 -10.36 -6.60
C ARG A 293 6.88 -10.66 -5.57
N LEU A 294 8.08 -11.02 -6.04
CA LEU A 294 9.26 -11.13 -5.19
C LEU A 294 9.63 -9.75 -4.61
N GLY A 295 9.02 -9.41 -3.47
CA GLY A 295 9.46 -8.33 -2.59
C GLY A 295 10.29 -8.94 -1.46
N LEU A 296 11.54 -8.49 -1.31
CA LEU A 296 12.33 -8.85 -0.14
C LEU A 296 12.02 -7.84 0.97
N VAL A 297 11.48 -8.33 2.08
CA VAL A 297 11.36 -7.57 3.33
C VAL A 297 12.63 -7.79 4.14
N ILE A 298 13.32 -6.72 4.48
CA ILE A 298 14.48 -6.72 5.39
C ILE A 298 14.04 -6.03 6.69
N GLU A 299 14.25 -6.71 7.82
CA GLU A 299 13.87 -6.28 9.17
C GLU A 299 15.10 -5.99 10.03
#